data_AF-A0A0M8Y4T6-F1
#
_entry.id   AF-A0A0M8Y4T6-F1
#
_cell.length_a   1.000
_cell.length_b   1.000
_cell.length_c   1.000
_cell.angle_alpha   90.00
_cell.angle_beta   90.00
_cell.angle_gamma   90.00
#
_symmetry.space_group_name_H-M   'P 1'
#
loop_
_entity.id
_entity.type
_entity.pdbx_description
1 polymer ?
#
loop_
_entity_poly.entity_id
_entity_poly.type
_entity_poly.pdbx_seq_one_letter_code
_entity_poly.pdbx_strand_id
1 'polypeptide(L)' 'MDLDRSKPVWPQVADELRRRLDAGEWEPGSRFPPVNQLAAELEVVPSTVQKAVVALREEGRLRTELGRGSFVTGDKE' A
#
# COMPACT_ATOMS: atom_id res chain seq x y z
N MET A 1 -4.98 -13.09 -7.43
CA MET A 1 -5.48 -12.87 -6.06
C MET A 1 -6.96 -13.25 -6.04
N ASP A 2 -7.33 -14.32 -5.34
CA ASP A 2 -8.73 -14.68 -5.11
C ASP A 2 -9.29 -13.82 -3.96
N LEU A 3 -9.76 -12.61 -4.30
CA LEU A 3 -10.29 -11.68 -3.31
C LEU A 3 -11.66 -12.19 -2.84
N ASP A 4 -11.71 -12.67 -1.60
CA ASP A 4 -12.96 -13.09 -0.97
C ASP A 4 -13.87 -11.87 -0.80
N ARG A 5 -14.97 -11.82 -1.57
CA ARG A 5 -15.94 -10.71 -1.55
C ARG A 5 -16.84 -10.73 -0.32
N SER A 6 -16.81 -11.80 0.49
CA SER A 6 -17.54 -11.87 1.76
C SER A 6 -16.78 -11.13 2.87
N LYS A 7 -15.47 -10.92 2.69
CA LYS A 7 -14.62 -10.15 3.60
C LYS A 7 -14.27 -8.78 3.01
N PRO A 8 -13.92 -7.80 3.86
CA PRO A 8 -13.36 -6.55 3.36
C PRO A 8 -12.12 -6.85 2.50
N VAL A 9 -12.08 -6.25 1.31
CA VAL A 9 -10.97 -6.40 0.34
C VAL A 9 -9.75 -5.59 0.78
N TRP A 10 -9.97 -4.50 1.53
CA TRP A 10 -8.89 -3.58 1.95
C TRP A 10 -7.81 -4.21 2.86
N PRO A 11 -8.10 -5.08 3.85
CA PRO A 11 -7.06 -5.73 4.63
C PRO A 11 -6.24 -6.73 3.79
N GLN A 12 -6.85 -7.38 2.80
CA GLN A 12 -6.13 -8.28 1.89
C GLN A 12 -5.12 -7.50 1.03
N VAL A 13 -5.54 -6.33 0.53
CA VAL A 13 -4.65 -5.42 -0.19
C VAL A 13 -3.55 -4.86 0.72
N ALA A 14 -3.90 -4.47 1.96
CA ALA A 14 -2.91 -3.98 2.92
C ALA A 14 -1.85 -5.02 3.25
N ASP A 15 -2.26 -6.28 3.46
CA ASP A 15 -1.36 -7.39 3.76
C ASP A 15 -0.42 -7.72 2.58
N GLU A 16 -0.93 -7.66 1.35
CA GLU A 16 -0.11 -7.82 0.15
C GLU A 16 0.90 -6.70 -0.03
N LEU A 17 0.46 -5.44 0.13
CA LEU A 17 1.35 -4.29 0.07
C LEU A 17 2.42 -4.35 1.17
N ARG A 18 2.03 -4.75 2.39
CA ARG A 18 2.96 -5.02 3.50
C ARG A 18 3.98 -6.09 3.10
N ARG A 19 3.53 -7.23 2.59
CA ARG A 19 4.43 -8.31 2.14
C ARG A 19 5.43 -7.85 1.09
N ARG A 20 5.02 -7.02 0.13
CA ARG A 20 5.92 -6.43 -0.87
C ARG A 20 6.92 -5.45 -0.26
N LEU A 21 6.47 -4.62 0.68
CA LEU A 21 7.36 -3.75 1.47
C LEU A 21 8.39 -4.57 2.25
N ASP A 22 7.98 -5.64 2.93
CA ASP A 22 8.87 -6.55 3.66
C ASP A 22 9.80 -7.36 2.73
N ALA A 23 9.34 -7.69 1.52
CA ALA A 23 10.15 -8.32 0.49
C ALA A 23 11.19 -7.36 -0.13
N GLY A 24 11.10 -6.06 0.16
CA GLY A 24 11.99 -5.04 -0.41
C GLY A 24 11.69 -4.68 -1.86
N GLU A 25 10.46 -4.93 -2.34
CA GLU A 25 10.02 -4.49 -3.68
C GLU A 25 10.14 -2.97 -3.84
N TRP A 26 9.95 -2.23 -2.73
CA TRP A 26 10.13 -0.80 -2.67
C TRP A 26 11.11 -0.43 -1.58
N GLU A 27 12.19 0.22 -1.97
CA GLU A 27 13.23 0.62 -1.02
C GLU A 27 12.74 1.74 -0.07
N PRO A 28 13.25 1.77 1.18
CA PRO A 28 13.04 2.90 2.09
C PRO A 28 13.40 4.22 1.42
N GLY A 29 12.51 5.20 1.44
CA GLY A 29 12.71 6.51 0.81
C GLY A 29 12.40 6.53 -0.69
N SER A 30 12.10 5.39 -1.31
CA SER A 30 11.61 5.36 -2.69
C SER A 30 10.16 5.81 -2.79
N ARG A 31 9.80 6.31 -3.97
CA ARG A 31 8.45 6.76 -4.27
C ARG A 31 7.51 5.56 -4.32
N PHE A 32 6.49 5.58 -3.47
CA PHE A 32 5.44 4.59 -3.47
C PHE A 32 4.48 4.85 -4.65
N PRO A 33 4.07 3.81 -5.39
CA PRO A 33 3.17 3.96 -6.52
C PRO A 33 1.83 4.61 -6.11
N PRO A 34 1.24 5.44 -6.98
CA PRO A 34 -0.03 6.09 -6.69
C PRO A 34 -1.15 5.05 -6.58
N VAL A 35 -2.13 5.37 -5.75
CA VAL A 35 -3.29 4.51 -5.44
C VAL A 35 -3.97 3.99 -6.71
N ASN A 36 -4.12 4.83 -7.74
CA ASN A 36 -4.73 4.44 -9.01
C ASN A 36 -3.92 3.41 -9.78
N GLN A 37 -2.59 3.46 -9.72
CA GLN A 37 -1.74 2.49 -10.40
C GLN A 37 -1.83 1.14 -9.69
N LEU A 38 -1.67 1.13 -8.37
CA LEU A 38 -1.85 -0.08 -7.56
C LEU A 38 -3.24 -0.69 -7.71
N ALA A 39 -4.28 0.14 -7.83
CA ALA A 39 -5.65 -0.31 -8.05
C ALA A 39 -5.80 -1.03 -9.39
N ALA A 40 -5.18 -0.51 -10.45
CA ALA A 40 -5.16 -1.15 -11.77
C ALA A 40 -4.35 -2.45 -11.76
N GLU A 41 -3.18 -2.46 -11.11
CA GLU A 41 -2.31 -3.65 -11.02
C GLU A 41 -2.92 -4.78 -10.21
N LEU A 42 -3.60 -4.45 -9.11
CA LEU A 42 -4.25 -5.42 -8.22
C LEU A 42 -5.71 -5.71 -8.63
N GLU A 43 -6.19 -5.07 -9.70
CA GLU A 43 -7.58 -5.16 -10.19
C GLU A 43 -8.63 -4.89 -9.09
N VAL A 44 -8.37 -3.90 -8.24
CA VAL A 44 -9.24 -3.48 -7.14
C VAL A 44 -9.72 -2.04 -7.29
N VAL A 45 -10.76 -1.67 -6.56
CA VAL A 45 -11.22 -0.28 -6.53
C VAL A 45 -10.21 0.62 -5.79
N PRO A 46 -9.95 1.85 -6.28
CA PRO A 46 -8.96 2.75 -5.68
C PRO A 46 -9.27 3.10 -4.22
N SER A 47 -10.54 3.17 -3.85
CA SER A 47 -10.96 3.39 -2.45
C SER A 47 -10.48 2.30 -1.49
N THR A 48 -10.31 1.06 -1.99
CA THR A 48 -9.78 -0.07 -1.21
C THR A 48 -8.28 0.07 -1.01
N VAL A 49 -7.54 0.39 -2.07
CA VAL A 49 -6.10 0.65 -1.98
C VAL A 49 -5.84 1.86 -1.09
N GLN A 50 -6.68 2.89 -1.18
CA GLN A 50 -6.54 4.08 -0.33
C GLN A 50 -6.64 3.71 1.17
N LYS A 51 -7.61 2.86 1.54
CA LYS A 51 -7.72 2.34 2.92
C LYS A 51 -6.47 1.56 3.33
N ALA A 52 -5.96 0.70 2.45
CA ALA A 52 -4.73 -0.04 2.70
C ALA A 52 -3.51 0.88 2.90
N VAL A 53 -3.36 1.91 2.06
CA VAL A 53 -2.30 2.92 2.16
C VAL A 53 -2.41 3.73 3.44
N VAL A 54 -3.63 4.08 3.88
CA VAL A 54 -3.86 4.76 5.16
C VAL A 54 -3.42 3.86 6.31
N ALA A 55 -3.83 2.59 6.33
CA ALA A 55 -3.39 1.65 7.36
C ALA A 55 -1.85 1.54 7.41
N LEU A 56 -1.18 1.34 6.27
CA LEU A 56 0.28 1.30 6.19
C LEU A 56 0.95 2.59 6.64
N ARG A 57 0.30 3.73 6.43
CA ARG A 57 0.79 5.03 6.92
C ARG A 57 0.66 5.15 8.43
N GLU A 58 -0.45 4.68 9.01
CA GLU A 58 -0.66 4.63 10.47
C GLU A 58 0.33 3.67 11.13
N GLU A 59 0.71 2.60 10.43
CA GLU A 59 1.73 1.63 10.82
C GLU A 59 3.16 2.16 10.63
N GLY A 60 3.34 3.41 10.17
CA GLY A 60 4.65 4.02 9.96
C GLY A 60 5.41 3.51 8.74
N ARG A 61 4.80 2.67 7.89
CA ARG A 61 5.43 2.08 6.69
C ARG A 61 5.36 2.94 5.44
N LEU A 62 4.44 3.90 5.41
CA LEU A 62 4.37 4.91 4.35
C LEU A 62 4.40 6.34 4.93
N ARG A 63 5.02 7.26 4.20
CA ARG A 63 4.98 8.70 4.47
C ARG A 63 4.42 9.43 3.26
N THR A 64 3.42 10.27 3.48
CA THR A 64 2.90 11.15 2.43
C THR A 64 3.60 12.49 2.50
N GLU A 65 4.26 12.89 1.41
CA GLU A 65 4.80 14.23 1.23
C GLU A 65 3.83 15.06 0.37
N LEU A 66 3.37 16.18 0.94
CA LEU A 66 2.44 17.09 0.28
C LEU A 66 3.08 17.62 -1.03
N GLY A 67 2.43 17.35 -2.17
CA GLY A 67 2.91 17.76 -3.49
C GLY A 67 3.94 16.83 -4.16
N ARG A 68 4.46 15.81 -3.47
CA ARG A 68 5.42 14.84 -4.06
C ARG A 68 4.89 13.41 -4.13
N GLY A 69 3.90 13.05 -3.33
CA GLY A 69 3.24 11.73 -3.35
C GLY A 69 3.48 10.97 -2.05
N SER A 70 3.40 9.64 -2.13
CA SER A 70 3.71 8.76 -0.99
C SER A 70 5.10 8.15 -1.19
N PHE A 71 5.81 7.96 -0.09
CA PHE A 71 7.15 7.38 -0.03
C PHE A 71 7.14 6.24 0.97
N VAL A 72 7.92 5.21 0.69
CA VAL A 72 8.10 4.10 1.61
C VAL A 72 8.96 4.55 2.78
N THR A 73 8.53 4.25 4.00
CA THR A 73 9.40 4.34 5.16
C THR A 73 9.85 2.93 5.51
N GLY A 74 11.16 2.72 5.45
CA GLY A 74 11.78 1.49 5.89
C GLY A 74 11.87 1.53 7.40
N ASP A 75 10.77 1.20 8.07
CA ASP A 75 10.84 0.83 9.47
C ASP A 75 11.49 -0.55 9.54
N LYS A 76 12.81 -0.53 9.70
CA LYS A 76 13.64 -1.70 9.92
C LYS A 76 14.14 -1.58 11.37
N GLU A 77 13.26 -1.88 12.32
CA GLU A 77 13.68 -2.24 13.69
C GLU A 77 14.01 -3.74 13.76
#